data_AF-A0A1V2HAY6-F1
#
_entry.id   AF-A0A1V2HAY6-F1
#
_cell.length_a   1.000
_cell.length_b   1.000
_cell.length_c   1.000
_cell.angle_alpha   90.00
_cell.angle_beta   90.00
_cell.angle_gamma   90.00
#
_symmetry.space_group_name_H-M   'P 1'
#
loop_
_entity.id
_entity.type
_entity.pdbx_description
1 polymer ?
#
loop_
_entity_poly.entity_id
_entity_poly.type
_entity_poly.pdbx_seq_one_letter_code
_entity_poly.pdbx_strand_id
1 'polypeptide(L)'
;MSSLGGERLEAAELLAEGLAHDRSHGLFDARSDEISYPSKGKRWRTVPMASSRWSETAGLEVSADGVSFGSPETQSTALEGILGFPPAIREYADEGPQPRYWRAPLHLLTNADIARLRALLPDAVLDLRRFRPNLMVELDDASAAMPQDAWLGREIRLGEVVLRATIPCVRCGFTSMEQPGLPMDPRVLQHLVQDFGRNFGIYCEVVVPGRLQVGDALALGAPVAETVS
;
A
#
# COMPACT_ATOMS: atom_id res chain seq x y z
N MET A 1 4.84 -8.11 0.50
CA MET A 1 6.10 -7.61 -0.12
C MET A 1 5.99 -6.16 -0.58
N SER A 2 7.12 -5.45 -0.69
CA SER A 2 7.13 -4.01 -1.02
C SER A 2 6.67 -3.67 -2.44
N SER A 3 6.92 -4.53 -3.43
CA SER A 3 6.63 -4.27 -4.85
C SER A 3 5.53 -5.11 -5.48
N LEU A 4 5.21 -6.30 -4.95
CA LEU A 4 4.11 -7.16 -5.42
C LEU A 4 2.74 -6.70 -4.89
N GLY A 5 1.66 -7.18 -5.52
CA GLY A 5 0.30 -7.09 -4.99
C GLY A 5 0.20 -7.66 -3.58
N GLY A 6 -0.66 -7.06 -2.76
CA GLY A 6 -0.97 -7.56 -1.41
C GLY A 6 -2.31 -8.31 -1.39
N GLU A 7 -2.79 -8.61 -0.19
CA GLU A 7 -4.07 -9.27 0.04
C GLU A 7 -5.05 -8.37 0.81
N ARG A 8 -6.32 -8.77 0.84
CA ARG A 8 -7.32 -8.17 1.74
C ARG A 8 -7.34 -8.98 3.03
N LEU A 9 -7.22 -8.28 4.15
CA LEU A 9 -7.29 -8.86 5.48
C LEU A 9 -8.57 -8.41 6.18
N GLU A 10 -9.25 -9.34 6.86
CA GLU A 10 -10.39 -9.03 7.72
C GLU A 10 -9.95 -8.65 9.15
N ALA A 11 -8.75 -9.08 9.54
CA ALA A 11 -8.09 -8.65 10.76
C ALA A 11 -6.57 -8.71 10.58
N ALA A 12 -5.85 -7.89 11.32
CA ALA A 12 -4.39 -7.85 11.31
C ALA A 12 -3.83 -7.32 12.63
N GLU A 13 -2.59 -7.69 12.92
CA GLU A 13 -1.83 -7.13 14.03
C GLU A 13 -1.08 -5.88 13.57
N LEU A 14 -1.19 -4.82 14.36
CA LEU A 14 -0.50 -3.56 14.14
C LEU A 14 0.59 -3.39 15.21
N LEU A 15 1.83 -3.32 14.75
CA LEU A 15 3.05 -3.08 15.52
C LEU A 15 3.41 -1.59 15.49
N ALA A 16 4.42 -1.18 16.28
CA ALA A 16 4.89 0.20 16.29
C ALA A 16 5.41 0.64 14.90
N GLU A 17 5.97 -0.30 14.15
CA GLU A 17 6.54 -0.13 12.82
C GLU A 17 5.50 -0.31 11.70
N GLY A 18 4.22 -0.53 12.02
CA GLY A 18 3.15 -0.70 11.04
C GLY A 18 2.43 -2.04 11.12
N LEU A 19 1.83 -2.44 9.99
CA LEU A 19 1.12 -3.70 9.89
C LEU A 19 2.14 -4.86 9.94
N ALA A 20 1.90 -5.85 10.80
CA ALA A 20 2.78 -7.01 10.93
C ALA A 20 3.05 -7.65 9.55
N HIS A 21 4.33 -7.92 9.28
CA HIS A 21 4.85 -8.50 8.02
C HIS A 21 4.64 -7.66 6.74
N ASP A 22 4.01 -6.49 6.81
CA ASP A 22 3.81 -5.64 5.64
C ASP A 22 5.14 -5.08 5.12
N ARG A 23 5.30 -5.17 3.80
CA ARG A 23 6.49 -4.67 3.06
C ARG A 23 7.85 -5.07 3.67
N SER A 24 7.92 -6.13 4.48
CA SER A 24 9.13 -6.66 5.12
C SER A 24 10.18 -7.21 4.14
N HIS A 25 9.77 -7.52 2.91
CA HIS A 25 10.63 -8.14 1.90
C HIS A 25 10.71 -7.33 0.61
N GLY A 26 11.90 -7.32 0.01
CA GLY A 26 12.19 -6.77 -1.31
C GLY A 26 12.31 -7.85 -2.40
N LEU A 27 12.01 -7.46 -3.63
CA LEU A 27 12.22 -8.28 -4.83
C LEU A 27 13.38 -7.71 -5.66
N PHE A 28 14.29 -8.57 -6.08
CA PHE A 28 15.54 -8.25 -6.77
C PHE A 28 15.67 -9.08 -8.06
N ASP A 29 16.43 -8.57 -9.03
CA ASP A 29 16.88 -9.37 -10.17
C ASP A 29 18.15 -10.13 -9.76
N ALA A 30 18.04 -11.46 -9.64
CA ALA A 30 19.10 -12.33 -9.15
C ALA A 30 20.41 -12.26 -9.94
N ARG A 31 20.38 -11.75 -11.19
CA ARG A 31 21.58 -11.59 -12.02
C ARG A 31 22.38 -10.33 -11.68
N SER A 32 21.68 -9.27 -11.33
CA SER A 32 22.25 -7.91 -11.19
C SER A 32 22.28 -7.41 -9.74
N ASP A 33 21.58 -8.11 -8.85
CA ASP A 33 21.25 -7.68 -7.49
C ASP A 33 20.47 -6.34 -7.40
N GLU A 34 20.00 -5.81 -8.53
CA GLU A 34 19.18 -4.59 -8.55
C GLU A 34 17.80 -4.87 -7.94
N ILE A 35 17.39 -4.04 -6.98
CA ILE A 35 16.07 -4.10 -6.38
C ILE A 35 15.00 -3.56 -7.35
N SER A 36 13.90 -4.31 -7.51
CA SER A 36 12.83 -4.03 -8.47
C SER A 36 12.09 -2.72 -8.23
N TYR A 37 12.12 -1.76 -9.15
CA TYR A 37 11.55 -0.43 -8.95
C TYR A 37 10.52 -0.05 -10.02
N PRO A 38 9.24 -0.44 -9.84
CA PRO A 38 8.22 -0.34 -10.89
C PRO A 38 8.09 1.04 -11.53
N SER A 39 8.15 2.12 -10.73
CA SER A 39 7.95 3.48 -11.24
C SER A 39 9.18 4.11 -11.92
N LYS A 40 10.36 3.46 -11.89
CA LYS A 40 11.61 4.02 -12.45
C LYS A 40 12.12 3.31 -13.71
N GLY A 41 11.63 2.11 -14.03
CA GLY A 41 12.11 1.35 -15.19
C GLY A 41 11.02 0.53 -15.86
N LYS A 42 11.00 0.53 -17.21
CA LYS A 42 10.03 -0.27 -17.99
C LYS A 42 10.09 -1.76 -17.64
N ARG A 43 11.30 -2.28 -17.37
CA ARG A 43 11.53 -3.68 -16.98
C ARG A 43 10.83 -4.11 -15.69
N TRP A 44 10.48 -3.16 -14.83
CA TRP A 44 9.87 -3.42 -13.53
C TRP A 44 8.33 -3.28 -13.54
N ARG A 45 7.74 -2.95 -14.69
CA ARG A 45 6.28 -2.71 -14.79
C ARG A 45 5.43 -3.96 -14.71
N THR A 46 6.04 -5.14 -14.86
CA THR A 46 5.40 -6.46 -14.71
C THR A 46 5.29 -6.89 -13.25
N VAL A 47 6.03 -6.26 -12.34
CA VAL A 47 6.06 -6.65 -10.92
C VAL A 47 4.68 -6.63 -10.24
N PRO A 48 3.78 -5.66 -10.51
CA PRO A 48 2.42 -5.69 -9.96
C PRO A 48 1.52 -6.82 -10.49
N MET A 49 1.99 -7.62 -11.46
CA MET A 49 1.27 -8.81 -11.95
C MET A 49 1.34 -9.99 -10.98
N ALA A 50 2.36 -10.04 -10.12
CA ALA A 50 2.47 -11.03 -9.06
C ALA A 50 1.91 -10.50 -7.73
N SER A 51 1.55 -11.42 -6.86
CA SER A 51 0.99 -11.14 -5.53
C SER A 51 1.82 -11.81 -4.43
N SER A 52 1.71 -11.27 -3.23
CA SER A 52 2.30 -11.83 -2.01
C SER A 52 1.29 -11.78 -0.87
N ARG A 53 1.38 -12.74 0.03
CA ARG A 53 0.57 -12.81 1.25
C ARG A 53 1.41 -13.34 2.41
N TRP A 54 0.92 -13.20 3.64
CA TRP A 54 1.53 -13.82 4.81
C TRP A 54 0.70 -14.99 5.30
N SER A 55 1.36 -16.11 5.59
CA SER A 55 0.79 -17.30 6.19
C SER A 55 1.42 -17.55 7.54
N GLU A 56 0.61 -17.70 8.59
CA GLU A 56 1.09 -18.03 9.95
C GLU A 56 1.91 -19.32 10.00
N THR A 57 1.63 -20.27 9.10
CA THR A 57 2.31 -21.58 9.07
C THR A 57 3.48 -21.62 8.09
N ALA A 58 3.36 -20.93 6.95
CA ALA A 58 4.33 -21.02 5.85
C ALA A 58 5.21 -19.77 5.70
N GLY A 59 4.94 -18.70 6.45
CA GLY A 59 5.59 -17.40 6.32
C GLY A 59 5.17 -16.69 5.04
N LEU A 60 6.15 -16.10 4.34
CA LEU A 60 5.91 -15.39 3.09
C LEU A 60 5.50 -16.36 1.98
N GLU A 61 4.34 -16.11 1.38
CA GLU A 61 3.91 -16.78 0.16
C GLU A 61 3.77 -15.79 -0.99
N VAL A 62 4.04 -16.25 -2.20
CA VAL A 62 3.96 -15.48 -3.45
C VAL A 62 3.19 -16.25 -4.50
N SER A 63 2.69 -15.53 -5.50
CA SER A 63 1.88 -16.11 -6.57
C SER A 63 2.05 -15.33 -7.87
N ALA A 64 2.20 -16.06 -8.97
CA ALA A 64 2.26 -15.49 -10.32
C ALA A 64 0.88 -15.30 -10.97
N ASP A 65 -0.15 -16.02 -10.49
CA ASP A 65 -1.51 -16.01 -11.04
C ASP A 65 -2.54 -15.37 -10.09
N GLY A 66 -2.14 -15.09 -8.83
CA GLY A 66 -3.01 -14.59 -7.77
C GLY A 66 -3.94 -15.66 -7.18
N VAL A 67 -3.77 -16.93 -7.53
CA VAL A 67 -4.63 -18.05 -7.13
C VAL A 67 -3.82 -19.11 -6.39
N SER A 68 -2.71 -19.53 -6.98
CA SER A 68 -1.82 -20.55 -6.45
C SER A 68 -0.69 -19.88 -5.69
N PHE A 69 -0.69 -20.00 -4.37
CA PHE A 69 0.35 -19.44 -3.50
C PHE A 69 1.31 -20.53 -3.03
N GLY A 70 2.58 -20.17 -2.90
CA GLY A 70 3.62 -21.02 -2.32
C GLY A 70 4.84 -20.21 -1.93
N SER A 71 5.87 -20.89 -1.41
CA SER A 71 7.11 -20.22 -1.01
C SER A 71 7.81 -19.58 -2.22
N PRO A 72 8.63 -18.52 -2.01
CA PRO A 72 9.45 -17.92 -3.07
C PRO A 72 10.23 -18.92 -3.92
N GLU A 73 10.79 -19.97 -3.31
CA GLU A 73 11.59 -20.99 -3.98
C GLU A 73 10.72 -21.83 -4.91
N THR A 74 9.55 -22.28 -4.43
CA THR A 74 8.63 -23.11 -5.21
C THR A 74 7.99 -22.35 -6.37
N GLN A 75 7.86 -21.02 -6.26
CA GLN A 75 7.22 -20.15 -7.24
C GLN A 75 8.22 -19.48 -8.20
N SER A 76 9.52 -19.66 -8.01
CA SER A 76 10.58 -18.93 -8.71
C SER A 76 10.44 -18.97 -10.24
N THR A 77 10.22 -20.16 -10.82
CA THR A 77 10.06 -20.31 -12.28
C THR A 77 8.80 -19.64 -12.81
N ALA A 78 7.67 -19.77 -12.10
CA ALA A 78 6.41 -19.15 -12.51
C ALA A 78 6.50 -17.61 -12.45
N LEU A 79 7.13 -17.09 -11.39
CA LEU A 79 7.41 -15.67 -11.23
C LEU A 79 8.35 -15.15 -12.33
N GLU A 80 9.45 -15.85 -12.62
CA GLU A 80 10.35 -15.44 -13.71
C GLU A 80 9.61 -15.31 -15.05
N GLY A 81 8.69 -16.24 -15.34
CA GLY A 81 7.88 -16.23 -16.55
C GLY A 81 7.03 -14.97 -16.72
N ILE A 82 6.43 -14.46 -15.65
CA ILE A 82 5.60 -13.23 -15.71
C ILE A 82 6.43 -11.95 -15.52
N LEU A 83 7.51 -12.01 -14.75
CA LEU A 83 8.32 -10.85 -14.40
C LEU A 83 9.31 -10.50 -15.53
N GLY A 84 9.77 -11.49 -16.29
CA GLY A 84 10.79 -11.33 -17.32
C GLY A 84 12.22 -11.23 -16.78
N PHE A 85 12.43 -11.60 -15.52
CA PHE A 85 13.74 -11.66 -14.86
C PHE A 85 13.71 -12.71 -13.73
N PRO A 86 14.86 -13.33 -13.39
CA PRO A 86 14.93 -14.31 -12.32
C PRO A 86 14.77 -13.59 -10.97
N PRO A 87 13.72 -13.91 -10.20
CA PRO A 87 13.43 -13.23 -8.95
C PRO A 87 14.35 -13.73 -7.83
N ALA A 88 14.90 -12.80 -7.05
CA ALA A 88 15.43 -13.04 -5.71
C ALA A 88 14.57 -12.27 -4.72
N ILE A 89 14.03 -12.94 -3.71
CA ILE A 89 13.22 -12.29 -2.66
C ILE A 89 14.03 -12.37 -1.36
N ARG A 90 14.19 -11.22 -0.70
CA ARG A 90 14.99 -11.10 0.53
C ARG A 90 14.26 -10.24 1.54
N GLU A 91 14.34 -10.61 2.80
CA GLU A 91 13.90 -9.78 3.91
C GLU A 91 14.77 -8.52 4.00
N TYR A 92 14.17 -7.40 4.37
CA TYR A 92 14.90 -6.19 4.71
C TYR A 92 15.52 -6.32 6.10
N ALA A 93 16.75 -5.86 6.26
CA ALA A 93 17.49 -5.94 7.52
C ALA A 93 18.38 -4.70 7.68
N ASP A 94 18.71 -4.33 8.91
CA ASP A 94 19.56 -3.18 9.23
C ASP A 94 20.89 -3.22 8.47
N GLU A 95 21.55 -4.37 8.50
CA GLU A 95 22.72 -4.67 7.66
C GLU A 95 22.28 -5.41 6.39
N GLY A 96 21.52 -4.72 5.53
CA GLY A 96 20.96 -5.31 4.32
C GLY A 96 20.28 -4.31 3.39
N PRO A 97 19.61 -4.80 2.33
CA PRO A 97 18.79 -3.96 1.48
C PRO A 97 17.71 -3.27 2.30
N GLN A 98 17.43 -2.01 1.99
CA GLN A 98 16.43 -1.21 2.70
C GLN A 98 15.20 -0.95 1.81
N PRO A 99 14.01 -0.73 2.40
CA PRO A 99 12.86 -0.24 1.65
C PRO A 99 13.22 1.07 0.96
N ARG A 100 13.00 1.16 -0.36
CA ARG A 100 13.31 2.39 -1.11
C ARG A 100 12.43 3.58 -0.75
N TYR A 101 11.30 3.34 -0.12
CA TYR A 101 10.36 4.36 0.32
C TYR A 101 9.87 4.01 1.72
N TRP A 102 10.43 4.69 2.71
CA TRP A 102 9.91 4.70 4.07
C TRP A 102 9.54 6.15 4.40
N ARG A 103 8.24 6.45 4.47
CA ARG A 103 7.74 7.78 4.86
C ARG A 103 6.97 7.70 6.18
N ALA A 104 5.98 6.83 6.22
CA ALA A 104 5.33 6.38 7.43
C ALA A 104 4.84 4.95 7.19
N PRO A 105 4.63 4.17 8.26
CA PRO A 105 4.36 2.75 8.12
C PRO A 105 2.98 2.41 7.54
N LEU A 106 2.02 3.33 7.61
CA LEU A 106 0.66 3.08 7.15
C LEU A 106 0.19 4.10 6.12
N HIS A 107 -0.44 3.61 5.05
CA HIS A 107 -1.21 4.43 4.11
C HIS A 107 -2.71 4.22 4.37
N LEU A 108 -3.42 5.29 4.71
CA LEU A 108 -4.86 5.32 4.92
C LEU A 108 -5.57 6.03 3.77
N LEU A 109 -6.64 5.42 3.27
CA LEU A 109 -7.58 6.02 2.31
C LEU A 109 -8.99 6.04 2.88
N THR A 110 -9.81 6.93 2.35
CA THR A 110 -11.25 6.97 2.63
C THR A 110 -12.07 6.62 1.40
N ASN A 111 -13.33 6.22 1.61
CA ASN A 111 -14.30 6.07 0.53
C ASN A 111 -14.58 7.39 -0.22
N ALA A 112 -14.48 8.53 0.46
CA ALA A 112 -14.57 9.86 -0.16
C ALA A 112 -13.49 10.11 -1.22
N ASP A 113 -12.24 9.68 -0.98
CA ASP A 113 -11.15 9.77 -1.95
C ASP A 113 -11.48 9.03 -3.24
N ILE A 114 -11.98 7.80 -3.10
CA ILE A 114 -12.35 6.93 -4.22
C ILE A 114 -13.58 7.50 -4.95
N ALA A 115 -14.57 7.99 -4.22
CA ALA A 115 -15.77 8.60 -4.81
C ALA A 115 -15.42 9.84 -5.64
N ARG A 116 -14.56 10.72 -5.12
CA ARG A 116 -14.09 11.90 -5.86
C ARG A 116 -13.33 11.50 -7.13
N LEU A 117 -12.40 10.55 -7.03
CA LEU A 117 -11.65 10.10 -8.21
C LEU A 117 -12.58 9.44 -9.24
N ARG A 118 -13.60 8.69 -8.79
CA ARG A 118 -14.62 8.09 -9.66
C ARG A 118 -15.48 9.13 -10.37
N ALA A 119 -15.80 10.25 -9.73
CA ALA A 119 -16.52 11.35 -10.38
C ALA A 119 -15.71 11.99 -11.54
N LEU A 120 -14.38 12.03 -11.41
CA LEU A 120 -13.46 12.52 -12.45
C LEU A 120 -13.19 11.46 -13.54
N LEU A 121 -13.26 10.18 -13.18
CA LEU A 121 -12.96 9.04 -14.04
C LEU A 121 -14.09 7.98 -13.99
N PRO A 122 -15.29 8.29 -14.51
CA PRO A 122 -16.45 7.40 -14.37
C PRO A 122 -16.28 6.05 -15.07
N ASP A 123 -15.51 6.01 -16.16
CA ASP A 123 -15.28 4.80 -16.96
C ASP A 123 -14.01 4.03 -16.54
N ALA A 124 -13.27 4.51 -15.54
CA ALA A 124 -12.03 3.85 -15.12
C ALA A 124 -12.30 2.75 -14.09
N VAL A 125 -11.53 1.66 -14.18
CA VAL A 125 -11.52 0.61 -13.15
C VAL A 125 -10.67 1.07 -11.97
N LEU A 126 -11.33 1.72 -11.00
CA LEU A 126 -10.73 2.24 -9.77
C LEU A 126 -10.77 1.19 -8.66
N ASP A 127 -9.75 0.34 -8.65
CA ASP A 127 -9.54 -0.72 -7.66
C ASP A 127 -8.48 -0.29 -6.63
N LEU A 128 -8.70 -0.62 -5.35
CA LEU A 128 -7.79 -0.28 -4.24
C LEU A 128 -6.37 -0.82 -4.45
N ARG A 129 -6.19 -1.91 -5.19
CA ARG A 129 -4.89 -2.48 -5.54
C ARG A 129 -3.98 -1.49 -6.29
N ARG A 130 -4.53 -0.49 -6.98
CA ARG A 130 -3.76 0.62 -7.59
C ARG A 130 -3.10 1.51 -6.55
N PHE A 131 -3.77 1.73 -5.43
CA PHE A 131 -3.38 2.69 -4.42
C PHE A 131 -2.66 2.04 -3.23
N ARG A 132 -2.79 0.73 -3.05
CA ARG A 132 -2.08 -0.06 -2.03
C ARG A 132 -2.23 0.52 -0.60
N PRO A 133 -3.44 0.93 -0.18
CA PRO A 133 -3.63 1.34 1.21
C PRO A 133 -3.36 0.17 2.13
N ASN A 134 -2.89 0.48 3.34
CA ASN A 134 -2.96 -0.44 4.47
C ASN A 134 -4.36 -0.43 5.08
N LEU A 135 -5.00 0.74 5.12
CA LEU A 135 -6.31 0.96 5.75
C LEU A 135 -7.27 1.66 4.79
N MET A 136 -8.50 1.15 4.70
CA MET A 136 -9.61 1.78 3.99
C MET A 136 -10.69 2.12 5.02
N VAL A 137 -10.99 3.40 5.16
CA VAL A 137 -11.99 3.91 6.10
C VAL A 137 -13.26 4.28 5.33
N GLU A 138 -14.37 3.66 5.71
CA GLU A 138 -15.69 4.02 5.22
C GLU A 138 -16.28 5.12 6.09
N LEU A 139 -16.53 6.28 5.49
CA LEU A 139 -17.21 7.40 6.14
C LEU A 139 -18.68 7.41 5.75
N ASP A 140 -19.56 7.71 6.71
CA ASP A 140 -21.00 7.87 6.47
C ASP A 140 -21.28 9.04 5.52
N ASP A 141 -20.56 10.15 5.70
CA ASP A 141 -20.58 11.29 4.80
C ASP A 141 -19.29 11.37 3.96
N ALA A 142 -19.40 10.90 2.72
CA ALA A 142 -18.34 10.94 1.72
C ALA A 142 -18.44 12.14 0.77
N SER A 143 -19.21 13.17 1.10
CA SER A 143 -19.40 14.36 0.25
C SER A 143 -18.21 15.32 0.28
N ALA A 144 -17.46 15.33 1.39
CA ALA A 144 -16.24 16.11 1.52
C ALA A 144 -15.16 15.58 0.57
N ALA A 145 -14.45 16.49 -0.08
CA ALA A 145 -13.65 16.12 -1.24
C ALA A 145 -12.33 15.41 -0.88
N MET A 146 -11.81 15.58 0.35
CA MET A 146 -10.65 14.88 0.97
C MET A 146 -10.73 15.03 2.52
N PRO A 147 -11.67 14.37 3.20
CA PRO A 147 -11.95 14.61 4.63
C PRO A 147 -10.75 14.30 5.53
N GLN A 148 -9.89 13.36 5.14
CA GLN A 148 -8.71 12.97 5.89
C GLN A 148 -7.63 14.07 5.99
N ASP A 149 -7.65 15.08 5.12
CA ASP A 149 -6.69 16.18 5.19
C ASP A 149 -6.89 16.99 6.48
N ALA A 150 -8.12 17.07 6.99
CA ALA A 150 -8.43 17.70 8.27
C ALA A 150 -7.95 16.87 9.49
N TRP A 151 -7.50 15.63 9.26
CA TRP A 151 -7.02 14.73 10.31
C TRP A 151 -5.52 14.88 10.55
N LEU A 152 -4.78 15.55 9.65
CA LEU A 152 -3.34 15.78 9.80
C LEU A 152 -3.02 16.42 11.17
N GLY A 153 -2.03 15.85 11.87
CA GLY A 153 -1.66 16.26 13.23
C GLY A 153 -2.61 15.77 14.34
N ARG A 154 -3.65 15.01 14.01
CA ARG A 154 -4.58 14.42 14.98
C ARG A 154 -4.31 12.94 15.21
N GLU A 155 -4.76 12.47 16.37
CA GLU A 155 -4.90 11.03 16.62
C GLU A 155 -6.15 10.48 15.95
N ILE A 156 -6.04 9.29 15.38
CA ILE A 156 -7.14 8.52 14.81
C ILE A 156 -7.24 7.23 15.62
N ARG A 157 -8.36 7.03 16.30
CA ARG A 157 -8.67 5.79 17.03
C ARG A 157 -9.47 4.86 16.13
N LEU A 158 -9.04 3.61 16.04
CA LEU A 158 -9.70 2.53 15.31
C LEU A 158 -9.77 1.32 16.24
N GLY A 159 -10.92 1.09 16.87
CA GLY A 159 -11.02 0.06 17.90
C GLY A 159 -10.06 0.34 19.07
N GLU A 160 -9.12 -0.56 19.32
CA GLU A 160 -8.09 -0.41 20.37
C GLU A 160 -6.82 0.32 19.93
N VAL A 161 -6.57 0.43 18.62
CA VAL A 161 -5.35 1.07 18.12
C VAL A 161 -5.50 2.58 18.00
N VAL A 162 -4.38 3.27 18.13
CA VAL A 162 -4.30 4.72 17.93
C VAL A 162 -3.22 5.02 16.91
N LEU A 163 -3.58 5.77 15.88
CA LEU A 163 -2.68 6.26 14.83
C LEU A 163 -2.51 7.76 14.94
N ARG A 164 -1.44 8.30 14.37
CA ARG A 164 -1.27 9.74 14.14
C ARG A 164 -1.17 10.00 12.64
N ALA A 165 -2.05 10.83 12.11
CA ALA A 165 -1.95 11.29 10.72
C ALA A 165 -0.79 12.28 10.60
N THR A 166 0.18 11.98 9.74
CA THR A 166 1.42 12.76 9.67
C THR A 166 1.46 13.68 8.45
N ILE A 167 1.37 13.10 7.26
CA ILE A 167 1.53 13.85 6.00
C ILE A 167 0.61 13.29 4.88
N PRO A 168 0.24 14.11 3.89
CA PRO A 168 -0.40 13.63 2.68
C PRO A 168 0.42 12.56 1.94
N CYS A 169 -0.26 11.59 1.33
CA CYS A 169 0.38 10.48 0.64
C CYS A 169 0.65 10.81 -0.85
N VAL A 170 1.86 11.26 -1.15
CA VAL A 170 2.31 11.54 -2.53
C VAL A 170 2.30 10.27 -3.38
N ARG A 171 1.67 10.32 -4.55
CA ARG A 171 1.54 9.19 -5.46
C ARG A 171 2.53 9.23 -6.62
N CYS A 172 2.90 8.04 -7.09
CA CYS A 172 3.79 7.83 -8.22
C CYS A 172 3.10 7.02 -9.33
N GLY A 173 3.81 6.81 -10.45
CA GLY A 173 3.29 6.09 -11.60
C GLY A 173 2.89 4.63 -11.35
N PHE A 174 3.16 4.07 -10.17
CA PHE A 174 2.63 2.76 -9.77
C PHE A 174 1.10 2.71 -9.91
N THR A 175 0.41 3.79 -9.57
CA THR A 175 -1.07 3.89 -9.63
C THR A 175 -1.66 3.67 -11.03
N SER A 176 -0.86 3.91 -12.08
CA SER A 176 -1.27 3.76 -13.47
C SER A 176 -0.91 2.41 -14.09
N MET A 177 -0.14 1.56 -13.40
CA MET A 177 0.35 0.31 -13.98
C MET A 177 -0.77 -0.71 -14.18
N GLU A 178 -0.54 -1.59 -15.14
CA GLU A 178 -1.32 -2.82 -15.31
C GLU A 178 -1.12 -3.74 -14.10
N GLN A 179 -2.19 -4.42 -13.70
CA GLN A 179 -2.22 -5.45 -12.67
C GLN A 179 -3.23 -6.54 -13.08
N PRO A 180 -3.33 -7.68 -12.39
CA PRO A 180 -4.28 -8.73 -12.75
C PRO A 180 -5.73 -8.21 -12.78
N GLY A 181 -6.34 -8.21 -13.98
CA GLY A 181 -7.69 -7.68 -14.21
C GLY A 181 -7.80 -6.15 -14.23
N LEU A 182 -6.69 -5.41 -14.17
CA LEU A 182 -6.66 -3.94 -14.18
C LEU A 182 -5.77 -3.45 -15.33
N PRO A 183 -6.31 -2.85 -16.40
CA PRO A 183 -5.49 -2.37 -17.51
C PRO A 183 -4.59 -1.20 -17.08
N MET A 184 -3.50 -0.96 -17.80
CA MET A 184 -2.71 0.26 -17.63
C MET A 184 -3.60 1.49 -17.87
N ASP A 185 -3.63 2.43 -16.92
CA ASP A 185 -4.43 3.66 -17.03
C ASP A 185 -3.64 4.89 -16.55
N PRO A 186 -2.96 5.61 -17.46
CA PRO A 186 -2.22 6.84 -17.14
C PRO A 186 -3.11 7.96 -16.60
N ARG A 187 -4.42 7.95 -16.90
CA ARG A 187 -5.35 9.01 -16.47
C ARG A 187 -5.50 9.04 -14.95
N VAL A 188 -5.33 7.90 -14.28
CA VAL A 188 -5.34 7.82 -12.82
C VAL A 188 -4.28 8.75 -12.23
N LEU A 189 -3.00 8.60 -12.57
CA LEU A 189 -1.95 9.49 -12.07
C LEU A 189 -2.16 10.93 -12.53
N GLN A 190 -2.63 11.14 -13.77
CA GLN A 190 -2.89 12.48 -14.29
C GLN A 190 -3.88 13.25 -13.40
N HIS A 191 -5.03 12.65 -13.07
CA HIS A 191 -6.01 13.28 -12.18
C HIS A 191 -5.50 13.40 -10.75
N LEU A 192 -4.74 12.43 -10.24
CA LEU A 192 -4.09 12.58 -8.94
C LEU A 192 -3.18 13.82 -8.90
N VAL A 193 -2.43 14.09 -9.97
CA VAL A 193 -1.59 15.29 -10.07
C VAL A 193 -2.42 16.56 -10.20
N GLN A 194 -3.43 16.57 -11.07
CA GLN A 194 -4.20 17.76 -11.43
C GLN A 194 -5.20 18.17 -10.34
N ASP A 195 -5.90 17.19 -9.76
CA ASP A 195 -7.08 17.43 -8.91
C ASP A 195 -6.83 17.17 -7.43
N PHE A 196 -5.73 16.48 -7.08
CA PHE A 196 -5.40 16.11 -5.70
C PHE A 196 -4.00 16.61 -5.27
N GLY A 197 -3.36 17.51 -6.04
CA GLY A 197 -2.02 18.01 -5.72
C GLY A 197 -0.96 16.91 -5.64
N ARG A 198 -1.17 15.81 -6.38
CA ARG A 198 -0.39 14.56 -6.38
C ARG A 198 -0.54 13.70 -5.12
N ASN A 199 -1.47 14.01 -4.22
CA ASN A 199 -1.71 13.22 -3.02
C ASN A 199 -2.93 12.31 -3.18
N PHE A 200 -2.97 11.19 -2.47
CA PHE A 200 -4.16 10.34 -2.39
C PHE A 200 -4.15 9.56 -1.08
N GLY A 201 -4.97 10.00 -0.14
CA GLY A 201 -4.92 9.55 1.26
C GLY A 201 -3.80 10.19 2.08
N ILE A 202 -3.61 9.67 3.28
CA ILE A 202 -2.63 10.15 4.25
C ILE A 202 -1.72 9.03 4.73
N TYR A 203 -0.51 9.41 5.13
CA TYR A 203 0.41 8.56 5.86
C TYR A 203 0.15 8.69 7.37
N CYS A 204 0.22 7.57 8.07
CA CYS A 204 0.02 7.50 9.51
C CYS A 204 1.15 6.75 10.20
N GLU A 205 1.46 7.18 11.42
CA GLU A 205 2.30 6.46 12.39
C GLU A 205 1.43 5.73 13.40
N VAL A 206 1.96 4.67 14.01
CA VAL A 206 1.30 3.93 15.08
C VAL A 206 1.70 4.55 16.42
N VAL A 207 0.69 4.97 17.19
CA VAL A 207 0.86 5.54 18.54
C VAL A 207 0.61 4.47 19.59
N VAL A 208 -0.46 3.69 19.42
CA VAL A 208 -0.80 2.55 20.26
C VAL A 208 -0.98 1.33 19.35
N PRO A 209 -0.04 0.36 19.38
CA PRO A 209 -0.15 -0.93 18.71
C PRO A 209 -1.33 -1.77 19.22
N GLY A 210 -1.76 -2.75 18.44
CA GLY A 210 -2.85 -3.65 18.82
C GLY A 210 -3.46 -4.37 17.63
N ARG A 211 -4.54 -5.10 17.88
CA ARG A 211 -5.29 -5.81 16.85
C ARG A 211 -6.29 -4.87 16.18
N LEU A 212 -6.31 -4.92 14.86
CA LEU A 212 -7.30 -4.24 14.01
C LEU A 212 -8.18 -5.27 13.32
N GLN A 213 -9.45 -4.96 13.17
CA GLN A 213 -10.40 -5.76 12.39
C GLN A 213 -11.36 -4.87 11.59
N VAL A 214 -11.85 -5.41 10.48
CA VAL A 214 -12.90 -4.76 9.69
C VAL A 214 -14.13 -4.56 10.58
N GLY A 215 -14.66 -3.33 10.56
CA GLY A 215 -15.80 -2.92 11.40
C GLY A 215 -15.41 -2.21 12.69
N ASP A 216 -14.12 -2.09 13.01
CA ASP A 216 -13.68 -1.26 14.13
C ASP A 216 -14.10 0.21 13.94
N ALA A 217 -14.65 0.79 15.00
CA ALA A 217 -15.19 2.15 14.97
C ALA A 217 -14.08 3.20 14.86
N LEU A 218 -14.31 4.20 14.02
CA LEU A 218 -13.47 5.38 13.86
C LEU A 218 -13.84 6.46 14.86
N ALA A 219 -12.84 7.01 15.56
CA ALA A 219 -12.98 8.26 16.31
C ALA A 219 -11.75 9.16 16.12
N LEU A 220 -11.95 10.47 16.01
CA LEU A 220 -10.86 11.45 15.88
C LEU A 220 -10.56 12.08 17.24
N GLY A 221 -9.28 12.09 17.60
CA GLY A 221 -8.77 12.81 18.75
C GLY A 221 -8.76 14.33 18.52
N ALA A 222 -8.55 15.07 19.61
CA ALA A 222 -8.27 16.50 19.53
C ALA A 222 -6.99 16.75 18.70
N PRO A 223 -6.85 17.92 18.05
CA PRO A 223 -5.59 18.31 17.44
C PRO A 223 -4.49 18.35 18.49
N VAL A 224 -3.34 17.76 18.19
CA VAL A 224 -2.15 17.94 19.05
C VAL A 224 -1.66 19.37 18.83
N ALA A 225 -1.56 20.16 19.90
CA ALA A 225 -1.00 21.50 19.80
C ALA A 225 0.44 21.41 19.29
N GLU A 226 0.77 22.17 18.23
CA GLU A 226 2.14 22.26 17.74
C GLU A 226 3.05 22.73 18.88
N THR A 227 3.95 21.87 19.33
CA THR A 227 5.01 22.30 20.24
C THR A 227 6.06 22.97 19.37
N VAL A 228 5.94 24.28 19.21
CA VAL A 228 6.98 25.10 18.59
C VAL A 228 8.23 24.96 19.45
N SER A 229 9.25 24.25 18.93
CA SER A 229 10.62 24.28 19.45
C SER A 229 11.46 25.19 18.58
#